data_AF-A0A2A6MIQ2-F1
#
_entry.id   AF-A0A2A6MIQ2-F1
#
_cell.length_a   1.000
_cell.length_b   1.000
_cell.length_c   1.000
_cell.angle_alpha   90.00
_cell.angle_beta   90.00
_cell.angle_gamma   90.00
#
_symmetry.space_group_name_H-M   'P 1'
#
loop_
_entity.id
_entity.type
_entity.pdbx_description
1 polymer ?
#
loop_
_entity_poly.entity_id
_entity_poly.type
_entity_poly.pdbx_seq_one_letter_code
_entity_poly.pdbx_strand_id
1 'polypeptide(L)'
;MTPSELQAYLHTHIPLSAAMQVEVESVEWDHVLLRAPLAPNINHRDTVFGGSASALSILAAWSLLHVRLRGSGIASRLVIQSNRMDYLRPILGSFSVLSSLEDADQWPGFLRLLERRGRARLTVTAELMAEGEVAGTFSGEFVALGYGNASIDGGG
;
A
#
# COMPACT_ATOMS: atom_id res chain seq x y z
N MET A 1 -8.22 -5.66 10.85
CA MET A 1 -9.07 -5.31 9.70
C MET A 1 -9.11 -6.53 8.83
N THR A 2 -10.30 -7.04 8.50
CA THR A 2 -10.43 -8.19 7.60
C THR A 2 -10.14 -7.78 6.15
N PRO A 3 -9.91 -8.75 5.23
CA PRO A 3 -9.78 -8.45 3.81
C PRO A 3 -10.97 -7.67 3.24
N SER A 4 -12.20 -8.05 3.58
CA SER A 4 -13.42 -7.37 3.12
C SER A 4 -13.56 -5.94 3.64
N GLU A 5 -13.20 -5.70 4.91
CA GLU A 5 -13.16 -4.36 5.50
C GLU A 5 -12.14 -3.46 4.79
N LEU A 6 -10.94 -3.97 4.52
CA LEU A 6 -9.92 -3.21 3.80
C LEU A 6 -10.36 -2.92 2.37
N GLN A 7 -10.93 -3.89 1.67
CA GLN A 7 -11.43 -3.69 0.30
C GLN A 7 -12.50 -2.59 0.26
N ALA A 8 -13.48 -2.66 1.15
CA ALA A 8 -14.53 -1.65 1.25
C ALA A 8 -13.93 -0.27 1.58
N TYR A 9 -12.94 -0.21 2.47
CA TYR A 9 -12.23 1.02 2.80
C TYR A 9 -11.52 1.62 1.58
N LEU A 10 -10.75 0.81 0.85
CA LEU A 10 -10.03 1.25 -0.35
C LEU A 10 -11.00 1.79 -1.40
N HIS A 11 -12.05 1.03 -1.72
CA HIS A 11 -13.06 1.43 -2.71
C HIS A 11 -13.78 2.74 -2.33
N THR A 12 -14.05 2.93 -1.04
CA THR A 12 -14.73 4.13 -0.53
C THR A 12 -13.83 5.36 -0.58
N HIS A 13 -12.57 5.23 -0.18
CA HIS A 13 -11.68 6.37 0.04
C HIS A 13 -10.72 6.64 -1.11
N ILE A 14 -10.53 5.68 -2.02
CA ILE A 14 -9.66 5.78 -3.19
C ILE A 14 -10.46 5.28 -4.41
N PRO A 15 -11.26 6.15 -5.06
CA PRO A 15 -12.16 5.74 -6.15
C PRO A 15 -11.47 4.96 -7.29
N LEU A 16 -10.19 5.24 -7.52
CA LEU A 16 -9.39 4.49 -8.50
C LEU A 16 -9.33 2.99 -8.18
N SER A 17 -9.27 2.57 -6.91
CA SER A 17 -9.22 1.14 -6.58
C SER A 17 -10.53 0.42 -6.93
N ALA A 18 -11.68 1.09 -6.83
CA ALA A 18 -12.95 0.54 -7.28
C ALA A 18 -13.00 0.44 -8.80
N ALA A 19 -12.54 1.48 -9.51
CA ALA A 19 -12.47 1.47 -10.98
C ALA A 19 -11.53 0.38 -11.53
N MET A 20 -10.41 0.13 -10.84
CA MET A 20 -9.46 -0.94 -11.14
C MET A 20 -9.96 -2.33 -10.72
N GLN A 21 -11.10 -2.43 -10.04
CA GLN A 21 -11.65 -3.66 -9.46
C GLN A 21 -10.64 -4.38 -8.56
N VAL A 22 -10.00 -3.61 -7.66
CA VAL A 22 -9.03 -4.16 -6.70
C VAL A 22 -9.74 -5.06 -5.70
N GLU A 23 -9.23 -6.27 -5.55
CA GLU A 23 -9.63 -7.24 -4.53
C GLU A 23 -8.53 -7.38 -3.48
N VAL A 24 -8.93 -7.56 -2.22
CA VAL A 24 -8.00 -7.87 -1.12
C VAL A 24 -8.06 -9.37 -0.86
N GLU A 25 -7.01 -10.10 -1.22
CA GLU A 25 -6.96 -11.56 -1.04
C GLU A 25 -6.54 -11.94 0.38
N SER A 26 -5.50 -11.29 0.92
CA SER A 26 -5.06 -11.52 2.30
C SER A 26 -4.60 -10.23 2.97
N VAL A 27 -4.80 -10.19 4.29
CA VAL A 27 -4.31 -9.14 5.18
C VAL A 27 -3.63 -9.83 6.34
N GLU A 28 -2.31 -9.88 6.30
CA GLU A 28 -1.48 -10.45 7.34
C GLU A 28 -0.65 -9.37 8.01
N TRP A 29 0.04 -9.74 9.09
CA TRP A 29 0.93 -8.79 9.75
C TRP A 29 2.12 -8.46 8.86
N ASP A 30 2.76 -9.45 8.24
CA ASP A 30 3.96 -9.28 7.42
C ASP A 30 3.69 -8.82 5.98
N HIS A 31 2.49 -9.08 5.45
CA HIS A 31 2.15 -8.76 4.08
C HIS A 31 0.66 -8.43 3.86
N VAL A 32 0.39 -7.71 2.77
CA VAL A 32 -0.95 -7.60 2.17
C VAL A 32 -0.86 -8.04 0.72
N LEU A 33 -1.79 -8.91 0.32
CA LEU A 33 -1.93 -9.39 -1.06
C LEU A 33 -3.17 -8.76 -1.69
N LEU A 34 -2.94 -7.98 -2.75
CA LEU A 34 -4.01 -7.40 -3.57
C LEU A 34 -4.04 -8.05 -4.95
N ARG A 35 -5.21 -8.11 -5.57
CA ARG A 35 -5.39 -8.60 -6.95
C ARG A 35 -6.22 -7.62 -7.76
N ALA A 36 -6.01 -7.60 -9.07
CA ALA A 36 -6.88 -6.92 -10.02
C ALA A 36 -7.03 -7.70 -11.34
N PRO A 37 -8.20 -7.64 -12.00
CA PRO A 37 -8.41 -8.25 -13.31
C PRO A 37 -7.78 -7.40 -14.43
N LEU A 38 -7.54 -8.02 -15.59
CA LEU A 38 -6.97 -7.32 -16.75
C LEU A 38 -7.92 -6.27 -17.32
N ALA A 39 -9.20 -6.60 -17.48
CA ALA A 39 -10.14 -5.82 -18.30
C ALA A 39 -10.18 -4.30 -17.98
N PRO A 40 -10.30 -3.85 -16.71
CA PRO A 40 -10.26 -2.42 -16.40
C PRO A 40 -8.85 -1.82 -16.34
N ASN A 41 -7.82 -2.66 -16.44
CA ASN A 41 -6.41 -2.31 -16.24
C ASN A 41 -5.56 -2.50 -17.50
N ILE A 42 -6.18 -2.67 -18.67
CA ILE A 42 -5.51 -2.96 -19.94
C ILE A 42 -4.92 -1.69 -20.57
N ASN A 43 -3.84 -1.83 -21.33
CA ASN A 43 -3.25 -0.79 -22.17
C ASN A 43 -3.54 -1.05 -23.66
N HIS A 44 -3.06 -0.15 -24.53
CA HIS A 44 -3.22 -0.24 -25.99
C HIS A 44 -2.50 -1.42 -26.66
N ARG A 45 -1.81 -2.28 -25.90
CA ARG A 45 -1.09 -3.49 -26.35
C ARG A 45 -1.67 -4.76 -25.73
N ASP A 46 -2.92 -4.71 -25.28
CA ASP A 46 -3.65 -5.84 -24.68
C ASP A 46 -2.95 -6.48 -23.47
N THR A 47 -2.17 -5.68 -22.72
CA THR A 47 -1.47 -6.08 -21.49
C THR A 47 -1.78 -5.10 -20.37
N VAL A 48 -1.42 -5.42 -19.12
CA VAL A 48 -1.63 -4.51 -17.99
C VAL A 48 -0.94 -3.16 -18.24
N PHE A 49 -1.67 -2.08 -18.02
CA PHE A 49 -1.15 -0.73 -18.05
C PHE A 49 -0.15 -0.51 -16.91
N GLY A 50 1.02 0.06 -17.24
CA GLY A 50 2.06 0.32 -16.25
C GLY A 50 1.57 1.18 -15.08
N GLY A 51 0.68 2.14 -15.33
CA GLY A 51 0.05 2.93 -14.27
C GLY A 51 -0.89 2.13 -13.38
N SER A 52 -1.62 1.15 -13.91
CA SER A 52 -2.44 0.21 -13.12
C SER A 52 -1.58 -0.69 -12.25
N ALA A 53 -0.50 -1.25 -12.81
CA ALA A 53 0.47 -2.04 -12.06
C ALA A 53 1.14 -1.24 -10.93
N SER A 54 1.55 0.01 -11.20
CA SER A 54 2.12 0.92 -10.20
C SER A 54 1.07 1.29 -9.14
N ALA A 55 -0.16 1.61 -9.54
CA ALA A 55 -1.24 1.95 -8.61
C ALA A 55 -1.57 0.79 -7.67
N LEU A 56 -1.69 -0.45 -8.18
CA LEU A 56 -1.93 -1.63 -7.33
C LEU A 56 -0.76 -1.85 -6.36
N SER A 57 0.48 -1.62 -6.80
CA SER A 57 1.66 -1.77 -5.94
C SER A 57 1.73 -0.73 -4.83
N ILE A 58 1.40 0.53 -5.15
CA ILE A 58 1.24 1.60 -4.16
C ILE A 58 0.14 1.25 -3.16
N LEU A 59 -1.01 0.77 -3.63
CA LEU A 59 -2.13 0.38 -2.77
C LEU A 59 -1.77 -0.77 -1.84
N ALA A 60 -1.07 -1.79 -2.32
CA ALA A 60 -0.65 -2.93 -1.49
C ALA A 60 0.31 -2.46 -0.39
N ALA A 61 1.35 -1.71 -0.77
CA ALA A 61 2.33 -1.17 0.16
C ALA A 61 1.73 -0.21 1.19
N TRP A 62 0.86 0.71 0.76
CA TRP A 62 0.12 1.60 1.64
C TRP A 62 -0.78 0.81 2.60
N SER A 63 -1.47 -0.22 2.09
CA SER A 63 -2.38 -1.04 2.89
C SER A 63 -1.65 -1.76 4.01
N LEU A 64 -0.46 -2.31 3.76
CA LEU A 64 0.36 -2.96 4.79
C LEU A 64 0.63 -2.03 5.97
N LEU A 65 1.07 -0.80 5.70
CA LEU A 65 1.31 0.19 6.75
C LEU A 65 0.00 0.63 7.42
N HIS A 66 -1.06 0.83 6.65
CA HIS A 66 -2.36 1.24 7.18
C HIS A 66 -2.92 0.23 8.18
N VAL A 67 -2.94 -1.07 7.82
CA VAL A 67 -3.47 -2.12 8.70
C VAL A 67 -2.61 -2.30 9.95
N ARG A 68 -1.26 -2.22 9.83
CA ARG A 68 -0.35 -2.31 10.98
C ARG A 68 -0.47 -1.12 11.93
N LEU A 69 -0.53 0.10 11.41
CA LEU A 69 -0.72 1.33 12.20
C LEU A 69 -2.05 1.26 12.96
N ARG A 70 -3.13 0.89 12.28
CA ARG A 70 -4.45 0.71 12.90
C ARG A 70 -4.45 -0.42 13.94
N GLY A 71 -3.81 -1.55 13.63
CA GLY A 71 -3.64 -2.67 14.57
C GLY A 71 -2.83 -2.30 15.82
N SER A 72 -1.94 -1.31 15.69
CA SER A 72 -1.15 -0.74 16.80
C SER A 72 -1.88 0.40 17.52
N GLY A 73 -3.14 0.70 17.16
CA GLY A 73 -3.93 1.78 17.79
C GLY A 73 -3.47 3.20 17.45
N ILE A 74 -2.65 3.37 16.41
CA ILE A 74 -2.05 4.67 16.06
C ILE A 74 -2.87 5.35 14.97
N ALA A 75 -3.56 6.42 15.35
CA ALA A 75 -4.18 7.33 14.40
C ALA A 75 -3.09 8.16 13.71
N SER A 76 -2.98 8.03 12.38
CA SER A 76 -2.04 8.81 11.59
C SER A 76 -2.54 9.01 10.17
N ARG A 77 -2.04 10.07 9.54
CA ARG A 77 -2.16 10.27 8.09
C ARG A 77 -0.96 9.63 7.42
N LEU A 78 -1.22 8.70 6.50
CA LEU A 78 -0.19 8.00 5.74
C LEU A 78 -0.16 8.51 4.29
N VAL A 79 1.01 8.93 3.83
CA VAL A 79 1.24 9.41 2.46
C VAL A 79 2.47 8.74 1.86
N ILE A 80 2.47 8.54 0.55
CA ILE A 80 3.68 8.14 -0.18
C ILE A 80 4.52 9.36 -0.51
N GLN A 81 5.83 9.30 -0.27
CA GLN A 81 6.78 10.38 -0.56
C GLN A 81 7.47 10.16 -1.91
N SER A 82 7.90 8.93 -2.18
CA SER A 82 8.57 8.55 -3.41
C SER A 82 8.35 7.06 -3.70
N ASN A 83 8.52 6.64 -4.95
CA ASN A 83 8.58 5.23 -5.31
C ASN A 83 9.44 4.98 -6.54
N ARG A 84 9.84 3.72 -6.70
CA ARG A 84 10.43 3.14 -7.90
C ARG A 84 9.61 1.90 -8.29
N MET A 85 9.36 1.76 -9.58
CA MET A 85 8.74 0.58 -10.18
C MET A 85 9.63 0.08 -11.33
N ASP A 86 9.98 -1.19 -11.31
CA ASP A 86 10.65 -1.87 -12.41
C ASP A 86 9.67 -2.87 -13.04
N TYR A 87 9.50 -2.78 -14.36
CA TYR A 87 8.61 -3.67 -15.13
C TYR A 87 9.48 -4.69 -15.87
N LEU A 88 9.40 -5.95 -15.46
CA LEU A 88 10.28 -7.01 -15.96
C LEU A 88 9.68 -7.74 -17.17
N ARG A 89 8.34 -7.77 -17.28
CA ARG A 89 7.62 -8.44 -18.38
C ARG A 89 6.19 -7.95 -18.55
N PRO A 90 5.61 -8.11 -19.75
CA PRO A 90 4.19 -7.86 -19.97
C PRO A 90 3.32 -8.85 -19.17
N ILE A 91 2.10 -8.41 -18.83
CA ILE A 91 1.11 -9.22 -18.11
C ILE A 91 -0.15 -9.32 -18.97
N LEU A 92 -0.59 -10.54 -19.27
CA LEU A 92 -1.69 -10.84 -20.19
C LEU A 92 -3.00 -11.24 -19.48
N GLY A 93 -3.04 -11.20 -18.15
CA GLY A 93 -4.16 -11.68 -17.36
C GLY A 93 -4.36 -10.89 -16.08
N SER A 94 -5.12 -11.47 -15.14
CA SER A 94 -5.19 -10.93 -13.78
C SER A 94 -3.81 -10.94 -13.13
N PHE A 95 -3.57 -9.96 -12.27
CA PHE A 95 -2.28 -9.77 -11.61
C PHE A 95 -2.49 -9.50 -10.14
N SER A 96 -1.50 -9.84 -9.33
CA SER A 96 -1.51 -9.60 -7.91
C SER A 96 -0.24 -8.88 -7.47
N VAL A 97 -0.31 -8.23 -6.31
CA VAL A 97 0.83 -7.59 -5.68
C VAL A 97 0.92 -8.03 -4.23
N LEU A 98 2.07 -8.62 -3.87
CA LEU A 98 2.41 -8.98 -2.50
C LEU A 98 3.33 -7.91 -1.92
N SER A 99 2.89 -7.24 -0.85
CA SER A 99 3.67 -6.20 -0.17
C SER A 99 4.43 -6.74 1.04
N SER A 100 5.57 -6.13 1.37
CA SER A 100 6.37 -6.44 2.55
C SER A 100 7.15 -5.20 3.00
N LEU A 101 7.51 -5.11 4.28
CA LEU A 101 8.51 -4.12 4.67
C LEU A 101 9.86 -4.49 4.05
N GLU A 102 10.62 -3.49 3.60
CA GLU A 102 11.99 -3.71 3.13
C GLU A 102 12.86 -4.31 4.25
N ASP A 103 12.65 -3.83 5.48
CA ASP A 103 13.29 -4.31 6.69
C ASP A 103 12.26 -4.34 7.83
N ALA A 104 11.87 -5.54 8.24
CA ALA A 104 10.87 -5.74 9.29
C ALA A 104 11.34 -5.23 10.67
N ASP A 105 12.64 -5.22 10.92
CA ASP A 105 13.23 -4.82 12.21
C ASP A 105 13.16 -3.31 12.44
N GLN A 106 12.90 -2.53 11.38
CA GLN A 106 12.69 -1.09 11.48
C GLN A 106 11.33 -0.72 12.07
N TRP A 107 10.35 -1.65 12.10
CA TRP A 107 9.00 -1.35 12.55
C TRP A 107 8.91 -0.78 13.98
N PRO A 108 9.54 -1.37 15.01
CA PRO A 108 9.54 -0.79 16.36
C PRO A 108 10.21 0.60 16.41
N GLY A 109 11.26 0.83 15.62
CA GLY A 109 11.94 2.12 15.53
C GLY A 109 11.07 3.19 14.88
N PHE A 110 10.36 2.83 13.81
CA PHE A 110 9.39 3.66 13.13
C PHE A 110 8.27 4.13 14.08
N LEU A 111 7.68 3.22 14.87
CA LEU A 111 6.64 3.57 15.84
C LEU A 111 7.14 4.56 16.91
N ARG A 112 8.29 4.27 17.53
CA ARG A 112 8.90 5.17 18.53
C ARG A 112 9.19 6.55 17.96
N LEU A 113 9.64 6.63 16.70
CA LEU A 113 9.91 7.90 16.04
C LEU A 113 8.62 8.68 15.76
N LEU A 114 7.56 7.98 15.32
CA LEU A 114 6.26 8.55 15.04
C LEU A 114 5.63 9.14 16.30
N GLU A 115 5.63 8.39 17.40
CA GLU A 115 5.13 8.85 18.71
C GLU A 115 5.89 10.07 19.21
N ARG A 116 7.22 10.03 19.15
CA ARG A 116 8.07 11.10 19.70
C ARG A 116 8.04 12.39 18.86
N ARG A 117 7.95 12.28 17.53
CA ARG A 117 8.13 13.43 16.61
C ARG A 117 6.88 13.80 15.82
N GLY A 118 5.80 13.04 15.95
CA GLY A 118 4.60 13.18 15.11
C GLY A 118 4.86 12.88 13.63
N ARG A 119 6.04 12.37 13.26
CA ARG A 119 6.41 12.05 11.89
C ARG A 119 7.47 10.95 11.86
N ALA A 120 7.24 9.93 11.06
CA ALA A 120 8.22 8.90 10.74
C ALA A 120 8.08 8.43 9.30
N ARG A 121 9.11 7.76 8.80
CA ARG A 121 9.13 7.20 7.45
C ARG A 121 9.59 5.77 7.46
N LEU A 122 9.14 5.00 6.48
CA LEU A 122 9.51 3.60 6.31
C LEU A 122 9.41 3.21 4.83
N THR A 123 10.30 2.33 4.38
CA THR A 123 10.26 1.77 3.03
C THR A 123 9.44 0.48 3.02
N VAL A 124 8.59 0.35 2.00
CA VAL A 124 7.80 -0.85 1.74
C VAL A 124 8.09 -1.31 0.32
N THR A 125 8.36 -2.59 0.17
CA THR A 125 8.57 -3.24 -1.12
C THR A 125 7.33 -4.01 -1.54
N ALA A 126 7.21 -4.29 -2.84
CA ALA A 126 6.19 -5.21 -3.32
C ALA A 126 6.61 -5.94 -4.59
N GLU A 127 6.14 -7.18 -4.73
CA GLU A 127 6.33 -7.99 -5.92
C GLU A 127 5.03 -8.04 -6.71
N LEU A 128 5.08 -7.59 -7.96
CA LEU A 128 3.99 -7.72 -8.91
C LEU A 128 4.07 -9.09 -9.57
N MET A 129 3.03 -9.90 -9.40
CA MET A 129 2.97 -11.29 -9.85
C MET A 129 1.95 -11.46 -10.98
N ALA A 130 2.32 -12.26 -11.98
CA ALA A 130 1.42 -12.71 -13.03
C ALA A 130 1.76 -14.16 -13.39
N GLU A 131 0.74 -15.02 -13.49
CA GLU A 131 0.92 -16.44 -13.85
C GLU A 131 1.94 -17.20 -12.98
N GLY A 132 2.07 -16.79 -11.71
CA GLY A 132 3.00 -17.40 -10.75
C GLY A 132 4.44 -16.90 -10.83
N GLU A 133 4.74 -15.93 -11.71
CA GLU A 133 6.08 -15.37 -11.86
C GLU A 133 6.12 -13.87 -11.55
N VAL A 134 7.29 -13.38 -11.11
CA VAL A 134 7.51 -11.95 -10.86
C VAL A 134 7.51 -11.20 -12.19
N ALA A 135 6.55 -10.29 -12.34
CA ALA A 135 6.39 -9.43 -13.50
C ALA A 135 6.91 -8.00 -13.29
N GLY A 136 7.10 -7.60 -12.03
CA GLY A 136 7.68 -6.32 -11.67
C GLY A 136 8.01 -6.22 -10.19
N THR A 137 8.81 -5.23 -9.84
CA THR A 137 9.20 -4.94 -8.46
C THR A 137 8.93 -3.49 -8.12
N PHE A 138 8.47 -3.24 -6.90
CA PHE A 138 8.14 -1.94 -6.38
C PHE A 138 8.93 -1.67 -5.09
N SER A 139 9.39 -0.44 -4.90
CA SER A 139 9.86 0.09 -3.61
C SER A 139 9.31 1.49 -3.41
N GLY A 140 8.68 1.74 -2.26
CA GLY A 140 8.05 3.02 -1.92
C GLY A 140 8.43 3.51 -0.54
N GLU A 141 8.80 4.78 -0.44
CA GLU A 141 9.01 5.47 0.84
C GLU A 141 7.70 6.11 1.28
N PHE A 142 7.20 5.67 2.44
CA PHE A 142 5.97 6.19 3.02
C PHE A 142 6.26 7.01 4.26
N VAL A 143 5.47 8.07 4.47
CA VAL A 143 5.54 8.95 5.63
C VAL A 143 4.23 8.87 6.39
N ALA A 144 4.32 8.49 7.67
CA ALA A 144 3.23 8.64 8.61
C ALA A 144 3.38 9.97 9.35
N LEU A 145 2.27 10.70 9.44
CA LEU A 145 2.12 11.93 10.21
C LEU A 145 1.13 11.63 11.33
N GLY A 146 1.59 11.66 12.58
CA GLY A 146 0.72 11.53 13.73
C GLY A 146 -0.26 12.70 13.76
N TYR A 147 -1.51 12.43 14.13
CA TYR A 147 -2.37 13.51 14.61
C TYR A 147 -1.82 13.86 15.98
N GLY A 148 -0.91 14.84 16.04
CA GLY A 148 -0.44 15.33 17.34
C GLY A 148 -1.63 15.71 18.20
N ASN A 149 -1.49 15.64 19.52
CA ASN A 149 -2.27 16.50 20.39
C ASN A 149 -2.09 17.92 19.83
N ALA A 150 -3.06 18.40 19.04
CA ALA A 150 -3.23 19.82 18.85
C ALA A 150 -3.29 20.35 20.27
N SER A 151 -2.29 21.15 20.63
CA SER A 151 -2.21 21.78 21.92
C SER A 151 -3.58 22.37 22.23
N ILE A 152 -4.24 21.84 23.26
CA ILE A 152 -5.25 22.60 23.99
C ILE A 152 -4.44 23.67 24.73
N ASP A 153 -3.97 24.66 23.99
CA ASP A 153 -3.37 25.89 24.49
C ASP A 153 -3.89 26.99 23.57
N GLY A 154 -4.97 27.64 24.01
CA GLY A 154 -5.65 28.68 23.25
C GLY A 154 -6.85 29.30 23.96
N GLY A 155 -6.66 29.82 25.18
CA GLY A 155 -7.57 30.77 25.87
C GLY A 155 -8.71 30.08 26.65
N GLY A 156 -8.96 30.40 27.91
CA GLY A 156 -8.98 31.73 28.52
C GLY A 156 -10.44 32.09 28.78
#